data_AF-A0A1G7JL05-F1
#
_entry.id   AF-A0A1G7JL05-F1
#
_cell.length_a   1.000
_cell.length_b   1.000
_cell.length_c   1.000
_cell.angle_alpha   90.00
_cell.angle_beta   90.00
_cell.angle_gamma   90.00
#
_symmetry.space_group_name_H-M   'P 1'
#
loop_
_entity.id
_entity.type
_entity.pdbx_description
1 polymer ?
#
loop_
_entity_poly.entity_id
_entity_poly.type
_entity_poly.pdbx_seq_one_letter_code
_entity_poly.pdbx_strand_id
1 'polypeptide(L)'
;MVRVKEDQELEFELQELYLTGKQWLSDIAFLEEELRFLMELMGKFAIPLPGSGQQRKQQDMMEALSLREAAHTELKQEVLIYMNKLEPLIVEPDTRISLQLVEDYMLLKGKVENALLDLKSIKYACINVYRMHQ
;
A
#
# COMPACT_ATOMS: atom_id res chain seq x y z
N MET A 1 42.67 -12.09 0.88
CA MET A 1 41.72 -12.87 1.70
C MET A 1 40.77 -11.85 2.34
N VAL A 2 39.76 -11.44 1.58
CA VAL A 2 38.68 -10.49 1.95
C VAL A 2 37.47 -11.06 1.21
N ARG A 3 36.61 -11.81 1.91
CA ARG A 3 35.34 -12.36 1.38
C ARG A 3 34.30 -12.42 2.50
N VAL A 4 34.76 -12.80 3.69
CA VAL A 4 33.93 -12.94 4.91
C VAL A 4 33.15 -11.67 5.31
N LYS A 5 33.66 -10.46 5.00
CA LYS A 5 32.95 -9.20 5.33
C LYS A 5 31.84 -8.85 4.36
N GLU A 6 32.06 -9.06 3.06
CA GLU A 6 31.08 -8.73 2.01
C GLU A 6 29.87 -9.67 2.08
N ASP A 7 30.10 -10.95 2.40
CA ASP A 7 29.02 -11.93 2.56
C ASP A 7 28.12 -11.60 3.77
N GLN A 8 28.68 -11.06 4.86
CA GLN A 8 27.94 -10.66 6.06
C GLN A 8 27.14 -9.37 5.86
N GLU A 9 27.70 -8.39 5.13
CA GLU A 9 27.00 -7.14 4.80
C GLU A 9 25.82 -7.44 3.87
N LEU A 10 26.00 -8.32 2.88
CA LEU A 10 24.93 -8.70 1.96
C LEU A 10 23.79 -9.45 2.65
N GLU A 11 24.11 -10.38 3.55
CA GLU A 11 23.09 -11.10 4.34
C GLU A 11 22.26 -10.10 5.16
N PHE A 12 22.91 -9.12 5.79
CA PHE A 12 22.25 -8.09 6.56
C PHE A 12 21.32 -7.22 5.69
N GLU A 13 21.80 -6.76 4.53
CA GLU A 13 21.00 -5.97 3.57
C GLU A 13 19.75 -6.74 3.10
N LEU A 14 19.88 -8.04 2.80
CA LEU A 14 18.75 -8.87 2.39
C LEU A 14 17.72 -9.05 3.52
N GLN A 15 18.19 -9.22 4.76
CA GLN A 15 17.30 -9.27 5.93
C GLN A 15 16.57 -7.93 6.15
N GLU A 16 17.24 -6.80 5.99
CA GLU A 16 16.62 -5.47 6.06
C GLU A 16 15.56 -5.26 4.96
N LEU A 17 15.84 -5.69 3.73
CA LEU A 17 14.87 -5.64 2.63
C LEU A 17 13.63 -6.48 2.93
N TYR A 18 13.81 -7.68 3.50
CA TYR A 18 12.71 -8.55 3.86
C TYR A 18 11.87 -7.98 5.02
N LEU A 19 12.51 -7.39 6.03
CA LEU A 19 11.82 -6.67 7.10
C LEU A 19 11.06 -5.45 6.56
N THR A 20 11.63 -4.73 5.61
CA THR A 20 10.97 -3.62 4.92
C THR A 20 9.73 -4.10 4.16
N GLY A 21 9.81 -5.24 3.45
CA GLY A 21 8.64 -5.85 2.82
C GLY A 21 7.54 -6.21 3.82
N LYS A 22 7.88 -6.74 5.00
CA LYS A 22 6.90 -6.98 6.08
C LYS A 22 6.26 -5.69 6.57
N GLN A 23 7.03 -4.62 6.72
CA GLN A 23 6.49 -3.31 7.09
C GLN A 23 5.49 -2.82 6.04
N TRP A 24 5.83 -2.92 4.75
CA TRP A 24 4.91 -2.54 3.68
C TRP A 24 3.60 -3.34 3.70
N LEU A 25 3.65 -4.65 3.98
CA LEU A 25 2.42 -5.44 4.14
C LEU A 25 1.56 -4.94 5.31
N SER A 26 2.19 -4.55 6.42
CA SER A 26 1.48 -3.94 7.55
C SER A 26 0.87 -2.59 7.18
N ASP A 27 1.61 -1.75 6.45
CA ASP A 27 1.13 -0.45 5.99
C ASP A 27 -0.06 -0.63 5.04
N ILE A 28 0.02 -1.56 4.10
CA ILE A 28 -1.09 -1.87 3.17
C ILE A 28 -2.30 -2.42 3.92
N ALA A 29 -2.11 -3.29 4.91
CA ALA A 29 -3.23 -3.77 5.74
C ALA A 29 -3.91 -2.62 6.50
N PHE A 30 -3.14 -1.66 7.01
CA PHE A 30 -3.67 -0.44 7.60
C PHE A 30 -4.45 0.40 6.57
N LEU A 31 -3.94 0.54 5.35
CA LEU A 31 -4.64 1.25 4.27
C LEU A 31 -5.99 0.60 3.91
N GLU A 32 -6.04 -0.74 3.85
CA GLU A 32 -7.27 -1.52 3.59
C GLU A 32 -8.33 -1.25 4.68
N GLU A 33 -7.95 -1.28 5.96
CA GLU A 33 -8.86 -1.01 7.07
C GLU A 33 -9.35 0.46 7.08
N GLU A 34 -8.46 1.43 6.84
CA GLU A 34 -8.85 2.84 6.77
C GLU A 34 -9.81 3.11 5.60
N LEU A 35 -9.59 2.51 4.44
CA LEU A 35 -10.54 2.63 3.33
C LEU A 35 -11.91 2.06 3.67
N ARG A 36 -11.95 0.87 4.29
CA ARG A 36 -13.20 0.25 4.74
C ARG A 36 -13.94 1.16 5.72
N PHE A 37 -13.23 1.74 6.67
CA PHE A 37 -13.79 2.73 7.59
C PHE A 37 -14.37 3.93 6.85
N LEU A 38 -13.66 4.50 5.87
CA LEU A 38 -14.15 5.64 5.08
C LEU A 38 -15.38 5.28 4.26
N MET A 39 -15.43 4.09 3.64
CA MET A 39 -16.59 3.61 2.89
C MET A 39 -17.80 3.42 3.79
N GLU A 40 -17.62 2.82 4.98
CA GLU A 40 -18.68 2.70 5.98
C GLU A 40 -19.18 4.07 6.45
N LEU A 41 -18.26 5.00 6.70
CA LEU A 41 -18.60 6.37 7.09
C LEU A 41 -19.48 7.00 6.02
N MET A 42 -19.06 6.94 4.75
CA MET A 42 -19.83 7.47 3.62
C MET A 42 -21.16 6.75 3.43
N GLY A 43 -21.25 5.44 3.67
CA GLY A 43 -22.49 4.66 3.56
C GLY A 43 -23.52 4.99 4.65
N LYS A 44 -23.07 5.25 5.89
CA LYS A 44 -23.95 5.54 7.05
C LYS A 44 -24.68 6.88 6.95
N PHE A 45 -24.14 7.84 6.18
CA PHE A 45 -24.78 9.16 5.97
C PHE A 45 -25.61 9.26 4.68
N ALA A 46 -25.86 8.12 4.01
CA ALA A 46 -26.80 8.02 2.91
C ALA A 46 -28.26 8.12 3.40
N ILE A 47 -28.70 9.32 3.78
CA ILE A 47 -30.12 9.70 3.67
C ILE A 47 -30.18 10.84 2.65
N PRO A 48 -30.08 10.57 1.34
CA PRO A 48 -30.16 11.62 0.33
C PRO A 48 -31.63 11.92 0.02
N LEU A 49 -31.97 13.21 -0.01
CA LEU A 49 -33.07 13.69 -0.84
C LEU A 49 -32.71 13.37 -2.31
N PRO A 50 -33.53 12.61 -3.06
CA PRO A 50 -33.21 12.20 -4.43
C PRO A 50 -32.94 13.41 -5.33
N GLY A 51 -31.85 13.35 -6.10
CA GLY A 51 -31.55 14.34 -7.15
C GLY A 51 -30.76 15.58 -6.70
N SER A 52 -30.26 15.62 -5.47
CA SER A 52 -29.34 16.68 -5.04
C SER A 52 -27.94 16.48 -5.63
N GLY A 53 -27.21 17.56 -5.93
CA GLY A 53 -25.78 17.50 -6.31
C GLY A 53 -24.88 16.85 -5.24
N GLN A 54 -25.41 16.62 -4.05
CA GLN A 54 -24.76 15.99 -2.91
C GLN A 54 -24.73 14.45 -3.04
N GLN A 55 -25.81 13.85 -3.54
CA GLN A 55 -25.86 12.41 -3.83
C GLN A 55 -24.81 12.02 -4.88
N ARG A 56 -24.62 12.86 -5.90
CA ARG A 56 -23.59 12.64 -6.93
C ARG A 56 -22.18 12.69 -6.34
N LYS A 57 -21.85 13.70 -5.53
CA LYS A 57 -20.53 13.80 -4.87
C LYS A 57 -20.23 12.60 -3.96
N GLN A 58 -21.24 12.09 -3.26
CA GLN A 58 -21.10 10.90 -2.42
C GLN A 58 -20.84 9.65 -3.27
N GLN A 59 -21.55 9.48 -4.38
CA GLN A 59 -21.31 8.38 -5.32
C GLN A 59 -19.91 8.47 -5.92
N ASP A 60 -19.51 9.64 -6.42
CA ASP A 60 -18.16 9.86 -6.96
C ASP A 60 -17.07 9.51 -5.91
N MET A 61 -17.31 9.83 -4.63
CA MET A 61 -16.40 9.46 -3.54
C MET A 61 -16.36 7.96 -3.28
N MET A 62 -17.51 7.27 -3.30
CA MET A 62 -17.57 5.82 -3.12
C MET A 62 -16.86 5.06 -4.25
N GLU A 63 -17.02 5.51 -5.49
CA GLU A 63 -16.29 4.97 -6.64
C GLU A 63 -14.78 5.22 -6.48
N ALA A 64 -14.39 6.42 -6.04
CA ALA A 64 -12.99 6.76 -5.78
C ALA A 64 -12.35 5.92 -4.67
N LEU A 65 -13.10 5.59 -3.61
CA LEU A 65 -12.66 4.70 -2.52
C LEU A 65 -12.50 3.25 -3.02
N SER A 66 -13.48 2.76 -3.80
CA SER A 66 -13.47 1.39 -4.34
C SER A 66 -12.31 1.16 -5.30
N LEU A 67 -11.97 2.15 -6.14
CA LEU A 67 -10.80 2.08 -7.03
C LEU A 67 -9.49 1.93 -6.24
N ARG A 68 -9.38 2.61 -5.09
CA ARG A 68 -8.18 2.53 -4.24
C ARG A 68 -8.10 1.21 -3.49
N GLU A 69 -9.22 0.64 -3.07
CA GLU A 69 -9.26 -0.70 -2.47
C GLU A 69 -8.70 -1.75 -3.42
N ALA A 70 -9.10 -1.70 -4.70
CA ALA A 70 -8.56 -2.57 -5.74
C ALA A 70 -7.04 -2.35 -5.93
N ALA A 71 -6.59 -1.10 -6.00
CA ALA A 71 -5.17 -0.77 -6.14
C ALA A 71 -4.32 -1.25 -4.95
N HIS A 72 -4.84 -1.17 -3.72
CA HIS A 72 -4.14 -1.68 -2.53
C HIS A 72 -4.05 -3.22 -2.55
N THR A 73 -5.10 -3.89 -3.03
CA THR A 73 -5.10 -5.35 -3.20
C THR A 73 -4.03 -5.79 -4.19
N GLU A 74 -3.91 -5.09 -5.32
CA GLU A 74 -2.86 -5.35 -6.32
C GLU A 74 -1.47 -5.09 -5.72
N LEU A 75 -1.26 -3.94 -5.07
CA LEU A 75 0.01 -3.59 -4.43
C LEU A 75 0.46 -4.64 -3.39
N LYS A 76 -0.48 -5.16 -2.59
CA LYS A 76 -0.23 -6.24 -1.64
C LYS A 76 0.29 -7.50 -2.33
N GLN A 77 -0.31 -7.87 -3.45
CA GLN A 77 0.14 -9.02 -4.24
C GLN A 77 1.54 -8.80 -4.79
N GLU A 78 1.84 -7.60 -5.31
CA GLU A 78 3.18 -7.28 -5.81
C GLU A 78 4.25 -7.35 -4.70
N VAL A 79 3.95 -6.82 -3.51
CA VAL A 79 4.85 -6.92 -2.34
C VAL A 79 5.07 -8.37 -1.93
N LEU A 80 4.02 -9.20 -1.90
CA LEU A 80 4.15 -10.63 -1.60
C LEU A 80 5.02 -11.35 -2.64
N ILE A 81 4.83 -11.06 -3.93
CA ILE A 81 5.66 -11.62 -5.00
C ILE A 81 7.13 -11.23 -4.80
N TYR A 82 7.40 -9.96 -4.48
CA TYR A 82 8.76 -9.49 -4.20
C TYR A 82 9.38 -10.19 -2.98
N MET A 83 8.63 -10.34 -1.90
CA MET A 83 9.11 -11.05 -0.71
C MET A 83 9.42 -12.53 -1.00
N ASN A 84 8.61 -13.20 -1.82
CA ASN A 84 8.87 -14.57 -2.25
C ASN A 84 10.13 -14.69 -3.12
N LYS A 85 10.52 -13.62 -3.84
CA LYS A 85 11.80 -13.57 -4.56
C LYS A 85 12.99 -13.37 -3.61
N LEU A 86 12.79 -12.63 -2.50
CA LEU A 86 13.84 -12.36 -1.51
C LEU A 86 14.15 -13.56 -0.62
N GLU A 87 13.14 -14.31 -0.21
CA GLU A 87 13.27 -15.43 0.73
C GLU A 87 14.38 -16.44 0.36
N PRO A 88 14.48 -16.95 -0.88
CA PRO A 88 15.57 -17.87 -1.24
C PRO A 88 16.95 -17.20 -1.21
N LEU A 89 17.07 -15.89 -1.44
CA LEU A 89 18.35 -15.17 -1.38
C LEU A 89 18.90 -15.07 0.04
N ILE A 90 18.02 -15.11 1.05
CA ILE A 90 18.39 -15.09 2.47
C ILE A 90 18.81 -16.49 2.93
N VAL A 91 18.17 -17.54 2.43
CA VAL A 91 18.43 -18.93 2.83
C VAL A 91 19.61 -19.54 2.07
N GLU A 92 19.78 -19.17 0.80
CA GLU A 92 20.80 -19.71 -0.11
C GLU A 92 21.75 -18.60 -0.62
N PRO A 93 22.83 -18.30 0.12
CA PRO A 93 23.71 -17.16 -0.16
C PRO A 93 24.52 -17.25 -1.47
N ASP A 94 24.55 -18.40 -2.13
CA ASP A 94 25.22 -18.58 -3.44
C ASP A 94 24.37 -18.07 -4.63
N THR A 95 23.16 -17.55 -4.37
CA THR A 95 22.25 -17.08 -5.41
C THR A 95 22.65 -15.69 -5.90
N ARG A 96 22.79 -15.53 -7.22
CA ARG A 96 23.12 -14.21 -7.81
C ARG A 96 21.96 -13.24 -7.65
N ILE A 97 22.22 -12.10 -7.01
CA ILE A 97 21.28 -10.99 -6.93
C ILE A 97 21.19 -10.32 -8.30
N SER A 98 19.98 -10.28 -8.87
CA SER A 98 19.71 -9.60 -10.13
C SER A 98 19.44 -8.11 -9.91
N LEU A 99 19.85 -7.25 -10.86
CA LEU A 99 19.49 -5.83 -10.87
C LEU A 99 17.97 -5.59 -10.78
N GLN A 100 17.18 -6.51 -11.36
CA GLN A 100 15.72 -6.49 -11.30
C GLN A 100 15.18 -6.45 -9.86
N LEU A 101 15.87 -7.06 -8.90
CA LEU A 101 15.44 -7.04 -7.49
C LEU A 101 15.48 -5.62 -6.91
N VAL A 102 16.49 -4.84 -7.30
CA VAL A 102 16.65 -3.44 -6.86
C VAL A 102 15.62 -2.55 -7.54
N GLU A 103 15.35 -2.79 -8.82
CA GLU A 103 14.31 -2.06 -9.56
C GLU A 103 12.92 -2.33 -8.99
N ASP A 104 12.60 -3.61 -8.73
CA ASP A 104 11.35 -4.02 -8.09
C ASP A 104 11.18 -3.34 -6.72
N TYR A 105 12.25 -3.29 -5.91
CA TYR A 105 12.26 -2.60 -4.63
C TYR A 105 11.94 -1.11 -4.77
N MET A 106 12.64 -0.40 -5.66
CA MET A 106 12.45 1.05 -5.84
C MET A 106 11.04 1.38 -6.34
N LEU A 107 10.50 0.54 -7.23
CA LEU A 107 9.13 0.67 -7.72
C LEU A 107 8.12 0.47 -6.59
N LEU A 108 8.25 -0.61 -5.82
CA LEU A 108 7.34 -0.94 -4.72
C LEU A 108 7.38 0.11 -3.61
N LYS A 109 8.58 0.58 -3.24
CA LYS A 109 8.75 1.67 -2.29
C LYS A 109 7.95 2.89 -2.71
N GLY A 110 8.10 3.32 -3.97
CA GLY A 110 7.36 4.46 -4.51
C GLY A 110 5.85 4.23 -4.50
N LYS A 111 5.38 3.03 -4.85
CA LYS A 111 3.94 2.70 -4.81
C LYS A 111 3.36 2.74 -3.39
N VAL A 112 4.04 2.17 -2.40
CA VAL A 112 3.61 2.17 -0.99
C VAL A 112 3.59 3.60 -0.42
N GLU A 113 4.65 4.37 -0.66
CA GLU A 113 4.71 5.78 -0.21
C GLU A 113 3.58 6.62 -0.83
N ASN A 114 3.31 6.45 -2.13
CA ASN A 114 2.21 7.14 -2.80
C ASN A 114 0.85 6.72 -2.25
N ALA A 115 0.62 5.43 -1.98
CA ALA A 115 -0.63 4.95 -1.42
C ALA A 115 -0.92 5.56 -0.02
N LEU A 116 0.12 5.72 0.81
CA LEU A 116 0.03 6.40 2.11
C LEU A 116 -0.29 7.89 1.97
N LEU A 117 0.28 8.58 0.98
CA LEU A 117 -0.03 9.99 0.68
C LEU A 117 -1.44 10.16 0.12
N ASP A 118 -1.87 9.24 -0.74
CA ASP A 118 -3.21 9.21 -1.32
C ASP A 118 -4.27 9.00 -0.25
N LEU A 119 -4.03 8.13 0.74
CA LEU A 119 -4.94 7.94 1.86
C LEU A 119 -5.13 9.23 2.65
N LYS A 120 -4.05 9.96 2.95
CA LYS A 120 -4.15 11.25 3.64
C LYS A 120 -5.05 12.20 2.86
N SER A 121 -4.82 12.30 1.55
CA SER A 121 -5.57 13.19 0.66
C SER A 121 -7.06 12.84 0.60
N ILE A 122 -7.40 11.55 0.44
CA ILE A 122 -8.81 11.13 0.37
C ILE A 122 -9.51 11.23 1.73
N LYS A 123 -8.80 11.02 2.85
CA LYS A 123 -9.36 11.23 4.19
C LYS A 123 -9.80 12.68 4.38
N TYR A 124 -8.98 13.65 3.97
CA TYR A 124 -9.39 15.06 3.97
C TYR A 124 -10.60 15.33 3.08
N ALA A 125 -10.64 14.73 1.89
CA ALA A 125 -11.77 14.88 0.98
C ALA A 125 -13.06 14.30 1.58
N CYS A 126 -13.01 13.11 2.19
CA CYS A 126 -14.14 12.48 2.88
C CYS A 126 -14.64 13.34 4.05
N ILE A 127 -13.74 13.89 4.86
CA ILE A 127 -14.11 14.78 5.98
C ILE A 127 -14.79 16.06 5.47
N ASN A 128 -14.34 16.61 4.34
CA ASN A 128 -14.97 17.80 3.75
C ASN A 128 -16.36 17.50 3.21
N VAL A 129 -16.57 16.35 2.57
CA VAL A 129 -17.91 15.91 2.16
C VAL A 129 -18.77 15.71 3.41
N TYR A 130 -18.25 15.04 4.43
CA TYR A 130 -18.94 14.80 5.70
C TYR A 130 -19.40 16.10 6.39
N ARG A 131 -18.54 17.12 6.48
CA ARG A 131 -18.89 18.42 7.07
C ARG A 131 -20.00 19.17 6.33
N MET A 132 -20.22 18.90 5.05
CA MET A 132 -21.35 19.47 4.30
C MET A 132 -22.69 18.76 4.62
N HIS A 133 -22.68 17.67 5.38
CA HIS A 133 -23.87 16.94 5.83
C HIS A 133 -24.32 17.31 7.27
N GLN A 134 -23.52 18.09 8.01
CA GLN A 134 -23.89 18.65 9.33
C GLN A 134 -24.42 20.07 9.18
#